data_AF-X1CEZ5-F1
#
_entry.id   AF-X1CEZ5-F1
#
_cell.length_a   1.000
_cell.length_b   1.000
_cell.length_c   1.000
_cell.angle_alpha   90.00
_cell.angle_beta   90.00
_cell.angle_gamma   90.00
#
_symmetry.space_group_name_H-M   'P 1'
#
loop_
_entity.id
_entity.type
_entity.pdbx_description
1 polymer ?
#
loop_
_entity_poly.entity_id
_entity_poly.type
_entity_poly.pdbx_seq_one_letter_code
_entity_poly.pdbx_strand_id
1 'polypeptide(L)' 'MTLIDLYRDDNLHGFISEWRRLNPRRSGAVQAWIDIAIADGAYDKEADP' A
#
# COMPACT_ATOMS: atom_id res chain seq x y z
N MET A 1 -14.41 1.64 1.35
CA MET A 1 -13.19 0.86 1.12
C MET A 1 -12.02 1.70 1.56
N THR A 2 -11.14 1.18 2.43
CA THR A 2 -9.96 1.89 2.94
C THR A 2 -8.72 1.57 2.11
N LEU A 3 -7.62 2.31 2.31
CA LEU A 3 -6.35 2.02 1.64
C LEU A 3 -5.79 0.63 1.98
N ILE A 4 -5.99 0.17 3.23
CA ILE A 4 -5.59 -1.19 3.66
C ILE A 4 -6.42 -2.27 2.96
N ASP A 5 -7.73 -2.06 2.79
CA ASP A 5 -8.58 -3.02 2.07
C ASP A 5 -8.11 -3.16 0.61
N LEU A 6 -7.82 -2.03 -0.05
CA LEU A 6 -7.34 -2.00 -1.43
C LEU A 6 -5.97 -2.66 -1.59
N TYR A 7 -5.10 -2.53 -0.58
CA TYR A 7 -3.82 -3.23 -0.53
C TYR A 7 -3.99 -4.75 -0.38
N ARG A 8 -4.82 -5.20 0.57
CA ARG A 8 -5.07 -6.64 0.82
C ARG A 8 -5.74 -7.34 -0.36
N ASP A 9 -6.56 -6.62 -1.12
CA ASP A 9 -7.19 -7.11 -2.34
C ASP A 9 -6.26 -7.05 -3.58
N ASP A 10 -4.98 -6.67 -3.40
CA ASP A 10 -3.98 -6.45 -4.46
C ASP A 10 -4.45 -5.48 -5.57
N ASN A 11 -5.34 -4.55 -5.21
CA ASN A 11 -5.93 -3.58 -6.12
C ASN A 11 -5.13 -2.27 -6.16
N LEU A 12 -3.96 -2.31 -6.81
CA LEU A 12 -3.06 -1.16 -6.91
C LEU A 12 -3.71 0.07 -7.56
N HIS A 13 -4.53 -0.13 -8.61
CA HIS A 13 -5.19 0.97 -9.29
C HIS A 13 -6.21 1.68 -8.37
N GLY A 14 -7.04 0.89 -7.67
CA GLY A 14 -8.01 1.41 -6.71
C GLY A 14 -7.32 2.17 -5.57
N PHE A 15 -6.22 1.64 -5.05
CA PHE A 15 -5.43 2.32 -4.03
C PHE A 15 -4.85 3.64 -4.51
N ILE A 16 -4.22 3.69 -5.69
CA ILE A 16 -3.63 4.94 -6.20
C ILE A 16 -4.71 6.03 -6.34
N SER A 17 -5.91 5.64 -6.81
CA SER A 17 -7.04 6.56 -6.93
C SER A 17 -7.48 7.09 -5.56
N GLU A 18 -7.69 6.19 -4.60
CA GLU A 18 -8.14 6.57 -3.25
C GLU A 18 -7.06 7.35 -2.48
N TRP A 19 -5.79 7.00 -2.65
CA TRP A 19 -4.66 7.70 -2.04
C TRP A 19 -4.56 9.13 -2.55
N ARG A 20 -4.71 9.36 -3.87
CA ARG A 20 -4.71 10.71 -4.45
C ARG A 20 -5.89 11.55 -3.98
N ARG A 21 -7.05 10.92 -3.77
CA ARG A 21 -8.24 11.58 -3.21
C ARG A 21 -7.98 12.09 -1.79
N LEU A 22 -7.33 11.28 -0.96
CA LEU A 22 -7.00 11.60 0.43
C LEU A 22 -5.79 12.55 0.56
N ASN A 23 -4.87 12.52 -0.41
CA ASN A 23 -3.61 13.25 -0.39
C ASN A 23 -3.47 14.17 -1.62
N PRO A 24 -4.33 15.20 -1.77
CA PRO A 24 -4.29 16.06 -2.93
C PRO A 24 -2.93 16.76 -3.06
N ARG A 25 -2.39 16.79 -4.29
CA ARG A 25 -1.09 17.37 -4.65
C ARG A 25 0.15 16.71 -4.03
N ARG A 26 0.00 15.58 -3.34
CA ARG A 26 1.15 14.79 -2.90
C ARG A 26 1.53 13.80 -4.00
N SER A 27 2.83 13.59 -4.19
CA SER A 27 3.38 12.47 -4.96
C SER A 27 3.75 11.32 -4.00
N GLY A 28 3.93 10.11 -4.54
CA GLY A 28 4.39 8.97 -3.74
C GLY A 28 3.33 7.92 -3.39
N ALA A 29 2.19 7.86 -4.07
CA ALA A 29 1.18 6.80 -3.86
C ALA A 29 1.79 5.39 -3.91
N VAL A 30 2.69 5.13 -4.87
CA VAL A 30 3.39 3.85 -5.01
C VAL A 30 4.33 3.59 -3.83
N GLN A 31 5.03 4.62 -3.34
CA GLN A 31 5.88 4.47 -2.15
C GLN A 31 5.04 4.16 -0.92
N ALA A 32 3.91 4.85 -0.74
CA ALA A 32 2.98 4.57 0.37
C ALA A 32 2.41 3.14 0.31
N TRP A 33 2.17 2.59 -0.88
CA TRP A 33 1.81 1.17 -1.04
C TRP A 33 2.92 0.25 -0.54
N ILE A 34 4.18 0.52 -0.94
CA ILE A 34 5.35 -0.27 -0.52
C ILE A 34 5.54 -0.18 0.99
N ASP A 35 5.41 1.01 1.58
CA ASP A 35 5.56 1.22 3.02
C ASP A 35 4.48 0.44 3.81
N ILE A 36 3.24 0.39 3.28
CA ILE A 36 2.17 -0.45 3.85
C ILE A 36 2.51 -1.93 3.74
N ALA A 37 3.03 -2.38 2.59
CA ALA A 37 3.42 -3.77 2.42
C ALA A 37 4.50 -4.18 3.44
N ILE A 38 5.53 -3.37 3.61
CA ILE A 38 6.59 -3.60 4.61
C ILE A 38 6.01 -3.64 6.02
N ALA A 39 5.14 -2.68 6.38
CA ALA A 39 4.51 -2.64 7.69
C ALA A 39 3.55 -3.82 7.95
N ASP A 40 2.98 -4.40 6.90
CA ASP A 40 2.15 -5.62 6.95
C ASP A 40 3.01 -6.90 6.96
N GLY A 41 4.34 -6.79 7.07
CA GLY A 41 5.27 -7.92 7.18
C GLY A 41 5.77 -8.44 5.83
N ALA A 42 5.47 -7.78 4.72
CA ALA A 42 6.09 -8.15 3.45
C ALA A 42 7.61 -7.93 3.55
N TYR A 43 8.38 -8.91 3.07
CA TYR A 43 9.84 -8.91 3.05
C TYR A 43 10.53 -9.06 4.42
N ASP A 44 9.78 -9.28 5.51
CA ASP A 44 10.38 -9.80 6.74
C ASP A 44 10.94 -11.19 6.44
N LYS A 45 12.25 -11.33 6.60
CA LYS A 45 12.95 -12.60 6.48
C LYS A 45 12.69 -13.46 7.71
N GLU A 46 11.46 -13.94 7.88
CA GLU A 46 11.20 -15.18 8.62
C GLU A 46 10.90 -16.30 7.62
N ALA A 47 11.93 -16.69 6.88
CA ALA A 47 11.97 -17.97 6.18
C ALA A 47 13.43 -18.35 5.89
N ASP A 48 14.11 -18.88 6.91
CA ASP A 48 14.60 -20.27 6.83
C ASP A 48 14.93 -20.76 8.26
N PRO A 49 14.43 -21.93 8.70
CA PRO A 49 14.89 -22.60 9.92
C PRO A 49 16.32 -23.13 9.79
#